data_AF-A0A5K3FMM0-F1
#
_entry.id   AF-A0A5K3FMM0-F1
#
_cell.length_a   1.000
_cell.length_b   1.000
_cell.length_c   1.000
_cell.angle_alpha   90.00
_cell.angle_beta   90.00
_cell.angle_gamma   90.00
#
_symmetry.space_group_name_H-M   'P 1'
#
loop_
_entity.id
_entity.type
_entity.pdbx_description
1 polymer ?
#
loop_
_entity_poly.entity_id
_entity_poly.type
_entity_poly.pdbx_seq_one_letter_code
_entity_poly.pdbx_strand_id
1 'polypeptide(L)'
;VVVVGGNNDVSGNLCTAELLSCSTEDNGVENWSWRRLAPMMKPRTYPGVAYFRGRVVVAGGDSGCIHDIEFLRLPADDNDPGQWTQLDALQYATPLKSSLVVLNERLVLADLFGKVHVFLQASESNALTPEEFTYKPIFTIQNVDFDGLLALRKRR
;
A
#
# COMPACT_ATOMS: atom_id res chain seq x y z
N VAL A 1 -11.56 6.50 -3.52
CA VAL A 1 -10.38 6.73 -2.64
C VAL A 1 -10.27 5.57 -1.68
N VAL A 2 -9.08 5.06 -1.39
CA VAL A 2 -8.90 3.97 -0.41
C VAL A 2 -8.17 4.51 0.81
N VAL A 3 -8.69 4.22 2.00
CA VAL A 3 -8.07 4.52 3.29
C VAL A 3 -7.75 3.20 3.98
N VAL A 4 -6.56 3.08 4.56
CA VAL A 4 -6.09 1.86 5.22
C VAL A 4 -5.38 2.19 6.53
N GLY A 5 -5.60 1.36 7.54
CA GLY A 5 -4.93 1.45 8.83
C GLY A 5 -5.28 2.69 9.65
N GLY A 6 -4.28 3.25 10.31
CA GLY A 6 -4.40 4.36 11.25
C GLY A 6 -4.30 3.91 12.71
N ASN A 7 -4.60 4.83 13.61
CA ASN A 7 -4.65 4.57 15.05
C ASN A 7 -5.82 5.36 15.65
N ASN A 8 -6.49 4.77 16.65
CA ASN A 8 -7.48 5.46 17.46
C ASN A 8 -7.30 5.16 18.94
N ASP A 9 -7.90 5.99 19.79
CA ASP A 9 -7.76 5.89 21.25
C ASP A 9 -8.39 4.63 21.86
N VAL A 10 -9.25 3.94 21.10
CA VAL A 10 -10.06 2.81 21.59
C VAL A 10 -9.39 1.47 21.29
N SER A 11 -8.94 1.27 20.05
CA SER A 11 -8.40 0.01 19.52
C SER A 11 -6.89 0.07 19.30
N GLY A 12 -6.28 1.26 19.41
CA GLY A 12 -4.88 1.47 19.05
C GLY A 12 -4.71 1.38 17.54
N ASN A 13 -3.70 0.64 17.09
CA ASN A 13 -3.41 0.48 15.66
C ASN A 13 -4.56 -0.26 14.95
N LEU A 14 -4.92 0.20 13.76
CA LEU A 14 -6.05 -0.33 12.99
C LEU A 14 -5.57 -1.17 11.80
N CYS A 15 -6.32 -2.23 11.48
CA CYS A 15 -6.17 -3.00 10.24
C CYS A 15 -7.29 -2.72 9.23
N THR A 16 -8.13 -1.71 9.48
CA THR A 16 -9.29 -1.40 8.66
C THR A 16 -8.88 -0.93 7.27
N ALA A 17 -9.71 -1.25 6.28
CA ALA A 17 -9.59 -0.73 4.92
C ALA A 17 -10.98 -0.28 4.45
N GLU A 18 -11.07 0.93 3.90
CA GLU A 18 -12.32 1.55 3.49
C GLU A 18 -12.19 2.18 2.11
N LEU A 19 -13.22 2.01 1.28
CA LEU A 19 -13.30 2.53 -0.08
C LEU A 19 -14.40 3.59 -0.14
N LEU A 20 -14.03 4.80 -0.55
CA LEU A 20 -14.95 5.83 -0.99
C LEU A 20 -15.30 5.58 -2.45
N SER A 21 -16.58 5.33 -2.69
CA SER A 21 -17.21 5.17 -4.00
C SER A 21 -18.19 6.30 -4.26
N CYS A 22 -18.46 6.56 -5.54
CA CYS A 22 -19.51 7.48 -6.00
C CYS A 22 -20.38 6.74 -7.01
N SER A 23 -21.69 6.77 -6.80
CA SER A 23 -22.69 6.35 -7.80
C SER A 23 -23.49 7.56 -8.26
N THR A 24 -24.02 7.49 -9.49
CA THR A 24 -24.88 8.53 -10.05
C THR A 24 -26.27 7.93 -10.24
N GLU A 25 -27.28 8.54 -9.63
CA GLU A 25 -28.68 8.16 -9.83
C GLU A 25 -29.20 8.63 -11.21
N ASP A 26 -30.35 8.10 -11.63
CA ASP A 26 -31.00 8.47 -12.89
C ASP A 26 -31.34 9.97 -12.99
N ASN A 27 -31.50 10.63 -11.84
CA ASN A 27 -31.75 12.07 -11.74
C ASN A 27 -30.45 12.93 -11.81
N GLY A 28 -29.29 12.31 -11.96
CA GLY A 28 -27.98 12.97 -12.03
C GLY A 28 -27.36 13.33 -10.68
N VAL A 29 -27.98 12.95 -9.56
CA VAL A 29 -27.42 13.18 -8.22
C VAL A 29 -26.28 12.21 -7.95
N GLU A 30 -25.14 12.74 -7.51
CA GLU A 30 -24.00 11.94 -7.05
C GLU A 30 -24.17 11.54 -5.59
N ASN A 31 -24.07 10.24 -5.33
CA ASN A 31 -24.11 9.67 -3.99
C ASN A 31 -22.73 9.12 -3.61
N TRP A 32 -22.11 9.77 -2.64
CA TRP A 32 -20.82 9.39 -2.10
C TRP A 32 -21.01 8.54 -0.85
N SER A 33 -20.39 7.36 -0.82
CA SER A 33 -20.47 6.47 0.34
C SER A 33 -19.15 5.79 0.60
N TRP A 34 -18.87 5.58 1.89
CA TRP A 34 -17.79 4.73 2.34
C TRP A 34 -18.32 3.31 2.52
N ARG A 35 -17.57 2.32 2.03
CA ARG A 35 -17.80 0.91 2.35
C ARG A 35 -16.55 0.28 2.92
N ARG A 36 -16.76 -0.70 3.81
CA ARG A 36 -15.66 -1.49 4.38
C ARG A 36 -15.18 -2.53 3.37
N LEU A 37 -13.87 -2.61 3.23
CA LEU A 37 -13.17 -3.71 2.58
C LEU A 37 -12.76 -4.73 3.65
N ALA A 38 -12.24 -5.89 3.22
CA ALA A 38 -11.63 -6.84 4.14
C ALA A 38 -10.51 -6.14 4.92
N PRO A 39 -10.37 -6.40 6.24
CA PRO A 39 -9.27 -5.83 7.00
C PRO A 39 -7.93 -6.40 6.52
N MET A 40 -6.88 -5.60 6.58
CA MET A 40 -5.49 -6.04 6.39
C MET A 40 -5.16 -7.16 7.38
N MET A 41 -4.17 -8.01 7.04
CA MET A 41 -3.77 -9.12 7.90
C MET A 41 -3.15 -8.63 9.21
N LYS A 42 -2.56 -7.42 9.22
CA LYS A 42 -2.04 -6.77 10.43
C LYS A 42 -2.45 -5.31 10.59
N PRO A 43 -2.54 -4.80 11.83
CA PRO A 43 -2.74 -3.38 12.09
C PRO A 43 -1.53 -2.52 11.69
N ARG A 44 -1.77 -1.33 11.13
CA ARG A 44 -0.72 -0.42 10.63
C ARG A 44 -1.07 1.04 10.91
N THR A 45 -0.18 1.81 11.55
CA THR A 45 -0.46 3.23 11.88
C THR A 45 -0.04 4.20 10.79
N TYR A 46 1.10 3.96 10.16
CA TYR A 46 1.67 4.81 9.12
C TYR A 46 2.17 3.95 7.94
N PRO A 47 1.28 3.16 7.31
CA PRO A 47 1.69 2.36 6.15
C PRO A 47 2.05 3.27 4.98
N GLY A 48 3.05 2.86 4.20
CA GLY A 48 3.22 3.35 2.85
C GLY A 48 2.14 2.72 1.98
N VAL A 49 1.43 3.52 1.18
CA VAL A 49 0.29 3.06 0.38
C VAL A 49 0.45 3.50 -1.06
N ALA A 50 0.26 2.60 -2.01
CA ALA A 50 0.26 2.92 -3.43
C ALA A 50 -0.75 2.09 -4.20
N TYR A 51 -1.32 2.67 -5.26
CA TYR A 51 -2.12 1.93 -6.23
C TYR A 51 -1.24 1.48 -7.39
N PHE A 52 -1.08 0.18 -7.55
CA PHE A 52 -0.21 -0.41 -8.55
C PHE A 52 -0.91 -1.55 -9.27
N ARG A 53 -1.03 -1.44 -10.60
CA ARG A 53 -1.59 -2.49 -11.49
C ARG A 53 -2.92 -3.09 -11.00
N GLY A 54 -3.88 -2.23 -10.65
CA GLY A 54 -5.21 -2.70 -10.23
C GLY A 54 -5.32 -3.04 -8.75
N ARG A 55 -4.26 -2.83 -7.96
CA ARG A 55 -4.19 -3.27 -6.57
C ARG A 55 -3.76 -2.14 -5.65
N VAL A 56 -4.32 -2.15 -4.45
CA VAL A 56 -3.84 -1.34 -3.33
C VAL A 56 -2.71 -2.12 -2.68
N VAL A 57 -1.52 -1.55 -2.63
CA VAL A 57 -0.34 -2.15 -1.98
C VAL A 57 -0.03 -1.34 -0.73
N VAL A 58 0.19 -2.04 0.38
CA VAL A 58 0.55 -1.46 1.66
C VAL A 58 1.89 -2.02 2.14
N ALA A 59 2.73 -1.18 2.73
CA ALA A 59 4.04 -1.58 3.24
C ALA A 59 4.34 -0.94 4.60
N GLY A 60 4.98 -1.69 5.49
CA GLY A 60 5.41 -1.21 6.82
C GLY A 60 4.27 -0.72 7.71
N GLY A 61 4.58 0.09 8.72
CA GLY A 61 3.58 0.66 9.63
C GLY A 61 3.14 -0.27 10.78
N ASP A 62 3.65 -1.50 10.82
CA ASP A 62 3.50 -2.46 11.92
C ASP A 62 4.67 -2.32 12.92
N SER A 63 4.38 -2.54 14.20
CA SER A 63 5.30 -2.45 15.34
C SER A 63 6.44 -3.49 15.34
N GLY A 64 6.50 -4.42 14.39
CA GLY A 64 7.43 -5.56 14.45
C GLY A 64 8.13 -6.00 13.15
N CYS A 65 7.79 -5.50 11.96
CA CYS A 65 8.30 -6.07 10.69
C CYS A 65 8.54 -5.01 9.59
N ILE A 66 9.70 -5.05 8.92
CA ILE A 66 10.05 -4.06 7.88
C ILE A 66 9.49 -4.35 6.48
N HIS A 67 9.41 -5.62 6.08
CA HIS A 67 8.93 -5.99 4.74
C HIS A 67 7.57 -6.65 4.80
N ASP A 68 6.71 -6.21 5.71
CA ASP A 68 5.32 -6.65 5.70
C ASP A 68 4.60 -5.91 4.57
N ILE A 69 4.48 -6.58 3.43
CA ILE A 69 3.83 -6.05 2.26
C ILE A 69 2.64 -6.92 1.94
N GLU A 70 1.50 -6.26 1.87
CA GLU A 70 0.25 -6.88 1.48
C GLU A 70 -0.34 -6.11 0.32
N PHE A 71 -1.14 -6.79 -0.50
CA PHE A 71 -1.99 -6.11 -1.46
C PHE A 71 -3.43 -6.59 -1.38
N LEU A 72 -4.32 -5.71 -1.82
CA LEU A 72 -5.71 -6.00 -2.07
C LEU A 72 -6.02 -5.67 -3.53
N ARG A 73 -6.57 -6.64 -4.27
CA ARG A 73 -7.22 -6.34 -5.55
C ARG A 73 -8.55 -5.67 -5.24
N LEU A 74 -8.79 -4.49 -5.80
CA LEU A 74 -10.08 -3.82 -5.57
C LEU A 74 -11.22 -4.67 -6.16
N PRO A 75 -12.21 -5.06 -5.35
CA PRO A 75 -13.35 -5.83 -5.81
C PRO A 75 -14.23 -4.96 -6.71
N ALA A 76 -14.77 -5.57 -7.77
CA ALA A 76 -15.67 -4.90 -8.71
C ALA A 76 -17.10 -4.81 -8.18
N ASP A 77 -17.50 -5.77 -7.33
CA ASP A 77 -18.81 -5.81 -6.66
C ASP A 77 -18.71 -5.11 -5.29
N ASP A 78 -19.76 -4.38 -4.92
CA ASP A 78 -19.87 -3.75 -3.62
C ASP A 78 -20.10 -4.76 -2.48
N ASN A 79 -20.65 -5.94 -2.80
CA ASN A 79 -20.84 -7.04 -1.84
C ASN A 79 -19.56 -7.84 -1.57
N ASP A 80 -18.54 -7.69 -2.42
CA ASP A 80 -17.25 -8.34 -2.22
C ASP A 80 -16.32 -7.37 -1.42
N PRO A 81 -15.92 -7.73 -0.19
CA PRO A 81 -14.95 -6.94 0.58
C PRO A 81 -13.52 -7.10 0.04
N GLY A 82 -13.27 -8.04 -0.87
CA GLY A 82 -11.96 -8.42 -1.38
C GLY A 82 -11.17 -9.26 -0.36
N GLN A 83 -9.93 -9.61 -0.69
CA GLN A 83 -9.02 -10.36 0.18
C GLN A 83 -7.60 -9.80 0.09
N TRP A 84 -6.98 -9.60 1.25
CA TRP A 84 -5.57 -9.22 1.33
C TRP A 84 -4.68 -10.44 1.10
N THR A 85 -3.53 -10.22 0.47
CA THR A 85 -2.52 -11.24 0.23
C THR A 85 -1.15 -10.70 0.57
N GLN A 86 -0.40 -11.44 1.37
CA GLN A 86 0.97 -11.13 1.73
C GLN A 86 1.93 -11.46 0.57
N LEU A 87 2.85 -10.55 0.25
CA LEU A 87 3.80 -10.71 -0.87
C LEU A 87 5.15 -11.25 -0.47
N ASP A 88 5.72 -10.77 0.63
CA ASP A 88 7.00 -11.25 1.11
C ASP A 88 7.13 -10.91 2.60
N ALA A 89 8.07 -11.58 3.27
CA ALA A 89 8.46 -11.34 4.65
C ALA A 89 9.98 -11.53 4.79
N LEU A 90 10.77 -10.64 4.20
CA LEU A 90 12.20 -10.63 4.45
C LEU A 90 12.48 -10.20 5.90
N GLN A 91 12.98 -11.14 6.70
CA GLN A 91 13.34 -10.98 8.11
C GLN A 91 14.62 -10.16 8.26
N TYR A 92 14.47 -8.84 8.35
CA TYR A 92 15.35 -7.98 9.13
C TYR A 92 14.44 -6.99 9.90
N ALA A 93 14.95 -6.12 10.78
CA ALA A 93 14.15 -5.34 11.74
C ALA A 93 13.57 -3.99 11.23
N THR A 94 12.29 -3.74 11.56
CA THR A 94 11.42 -2.52 11.57
C THR A 94 11.79 -1.24 10.78
N PRO A 95 10.83 -0.69 10.00
CA PRO A 95 10.47 0.69 10.24
C PRO A 95 8.98 0.87 10.60
N LEU A 96 8.76 1.76 11.56
CA LEU A 96 7.45 2.22 12.01
C LEU A 96 6.67 2.99 10.94
N LYS A 97 7.34 3.50 9.92
CA LYS A 97 6.77 4.25 8.79
C LYS A 97 7.45 3.82 7.51
N SER A 98 6.73 3.85 6.40
CA SER A 98 7.36 3.70 5.10
C SER A 98 6.69 4.61 4.08
N SER A 99 7.42 4.97 3.04
CA SER A 99 6.86 5.69 1.91
C SER A 99 6.85 4.79 0.69
N LEU A 100 5.69 4.67 0.05
CA LEU A 100 5.49 3.82 -1.11
C LEU A 100 4.95 4.66 -2.27
N VAL A 101 5.61 4.61 -3.42
CA VAL A 101 5.18 5.34 -4.62
C VAL A 101 5.31 4.48 -5.87
N VAL A 102 4.53 4.82 -6.90
CA VAL A 102 4.71 4.27 -8.24
C VAL A 102 5.49 5.27 -9.09
N LEU A 103 6.62 4.84 -9.63
CA LEU A 103 7.47 5.62 -10.52
C LEU A 103 7.84 4.78 -11.75
N ASN A 104 7.50 5.26 -12.94
CA ASN A 104 7.79 4.59 -14.22
C ASN A 104 7.34 3.12 -14.23
N GLU A 105 6.08 2.86 -13.83
CA GLU A 105 5.49 1.50 -13.74
C GLU A 105 6.22 0.56 -12.78
N ARG A 106 6.97 1.11 -11.81
CA ARG A 106 7.63 0.35 -10.75
C ARG A 106 7.19 0.87 -9.39
N LEU A 107 7.00 -0.05 -8.45
CA LEU A 107 6.80 0.29 -7.06
C LEU A 107 8.16 0.64 -6.44
N VAL A 108 8.22 1.69 -5.65
CA VAL A 108 9.42 2.16 -4.96
C VAL A 108 9.08 2.40 -3.50
N LEU A 109 9.84 1.76 -2.61
CA LEU A 109 9.71 1.86 -1.16
C LEU A 109 10.93 2.59 -0.61
N ALA A 110 10.69 3.59 0.25
CA ALA A 110 11.69 4.11 1.16
C ALA A 110 11.35 3.67 2.59
N ASP A 111 12.34 3.13 3.30
CA ASP A 111 12.25 2.85 4.73
C ASP A 111 12.67 4.06 5.58
N LEU A 112 12.52 3.97 6.91
CA LEU A 112 12.92 5.04 7.84
C LEU A 112 14.44 5.30 7.90
N PHE A 113 15.26 4.48 7.25
CA PHE A 113 16.71 4.64 7.23
C PHE A 113 17.20 5.26 5.91
N GLY A 114 16.29 5.83 5.11
CA GLY A 114 16.61 6.39 3.80
C GLY A 114 16.94 5.36 2.75
N LYS A 115 16.86 4.05 3.04
CA LYS A 115 17.15 3.03 2.03
C LYS A 115 15.97 2.91 1.10
N VAL A 116 16.26 3.06 -0.19
CA VAL A 116 15.27 3.02 -1.25
C VAL A 116 15.40 1.72 -2.04
N HIS A 117 14.29 1.00 -2.16
CA HIS A 117 14.19 -0.26 -2.88
C HIS A 117 13.20 -0.13 -4.02
N VAL A 118 13.52 -0.73 -5.16
CA VAL A 118 12.59 -0.92 -6.26
C VAL A 118 12.11 -2.37 -6.27
N PHE A 119 10.83 -2.52 -6.56
CA PHE A 119 10.22 -3.82 -6.78
C PHE A 119 10.44 -4.18 -8.25
N LEU A 120 11.12 -5.31 -8.46
CA LEU A 120 11.33 -5.89 -9.78
C LEU A 120 10.50 -7.16 -9.87
N GLN A 121 9.73 -7.28 -10.94
CA GLN A 121 9.01 -8.51 -11.23
C GLN A 121 9.93 -9.48 -11.96
N ALA A 122 9.87 -10.77 -11.61
CA ALA A 122 10.60 -11.83 -12.29
C ALA A 122 10.03 -12.17 -13.69
N SER A 123 8.79 -11.79 -13.99
CA SER A 123 8.10 -12.06 -15.27
C SER A 123 7.29 -10.83 -15.74
N GLU A 124 6.94 -10.73 -17.03
CA GLU A 124 6.03 -9.69 -17.54
C GLU A 124 4.54 -9.99 -17.27
N SER A 125 4.25 -10.95 -16.39
CA SER A 125 2.88 -11.35 -16.07
C SER A 125 2.12 -10.23 -15.32
N ASN A 126 0.82 -10.11 -15.54
CA ASN A 126 -0.04 -9.23 -14.72
C ASN A 126 -0.40 -9.87 -13.36
N ALA A 127 0.04 -11.11 -13.11
CA ALA A 127 -0.07 -11.72 -11.80
C ALA A 127 0.90 -11.02 -10.83
N LEU A 128 0.46 -10.80 -9.58
CA LEU A 128 1.39 -10.53 -8.49
C LEU A 128 1.36 -11.80 -7.63
N THR A 129 2.27 -12.75 -7.86
CA THR A 129 2.45 -13.90 -6.97
C THR A 129 3.60 -13.61 -6.00
N PRO A 130 3.58 -14.19 -4.77
CA PRO A 130 4.68 -14.00 -3.81
C PRO A 130 6.07 -14.35 -4.38
N GLU A 131 6.11 -15.31 -5.31
CA GLU A 131 7.33 -15.80 -5.97
C GLU A 131 7.91 -14.83 -7.02
N GLU A 132 7.15 -13.81 -7.43
CA GLU A 132 7.53 -12.92 -8.53
C GLU A 132 8.15 -11.59 -8.11
N PHE A 133 8.21 -11.25 -6.82
CA PHE A 133 8.75 -9.96 -6.36
C PHE A 133 10.16 -10.10 -5.80
N THR A 134 11.11 -9.45 -6.47
CA THR A 134 12.45 -9.27 -5.94
C THR A 134 12.66 -7.80 -5.57
N TYR A 135 13.37 -7.59 -4.46
CA TYR A 135 13.73 -6.26 -3.97
C TYR A 135 15.15 -5.96 -4.38
N LYS A 136 15.34 -4.85 -5.08
CA LYS A 136 16.68 -4.34 -5.38
C LYS A 136 16.90 -3.00 -4.68
N PRO A 137 17.90 -2.88 -3.79
CA PRO A 137 18.29 -1.57 -3.28
C PRO A 137 18.81 -0.71 -4.44
N ILE A 138 18.35 0.54 -4.51
CA ILE A 138 18.76 1.50 -5.54
C ILE A 138 19.81 2.45 -4.99
N PHE A 139 19.49 3.11 -3.87
CA PHE A 139 20.36 4.07 -3.19
C PHE A 139 19.90 4.27 -1.74
N THR A 140 20.68 5.03 -0.98
CA THR A 140 20.34 5.45 0.38
C THR A 140 20.36 6.98 0.45
N ILE A 141 19.26 7.57 0.91
CA ILE A 141 19.17 8.99 1.23
C ILE A 141 19.84 9.20 2.58
N GLN A 142 20.72 10.19 2.67
CA GLN A 142 21.45 10.50 3.90
C GLN A 142 20.72 11.60 4.68
N ASN A 143 20.85 11.58 6.01
CA ASN A 143 20.31 12.61 6.92
C ASN A 143 18.79 12.84 6.81
N VAL A 144 18.02 11.75 6.78
CA VAL A 144 16.55 11.84 6.82
C VAL A 144 16.02 11.16 8.06
N ASP A 145 15.23 11.90 8.86
CA ASP A 145 14.57 11.36 10.05
C ASP A 145 13.16 10.83 9.76
N PHE A 146 12.55 11.19 8.62
CA PHE A 146 11.24 10.72 8.17
C PHE A 146 11.11 10.87 6.65
N ASP A 147 11.11 9.76 5.92
CA ASP A 147 11.01 9.78 4.46
C ASP A 147 9.55 9.88 3.97
N GLY A 148 9.31 10.83 3.07
CA GLY A 148 8.13 10.93 2.23
C GLY A 148 8.56 11.03 0.78
N LEU A 149 8.47 9.93 0.04
CA LEU A 149 8.68 9.94 -1.41
C LEU A 149 7.48 10.56 -2.10
N LEU A 150 7.75 11.45 -3.06
CA LEU A 150 6.74 11.98 -3.97
C LEU A 150 7.17 11.72 -5.42
N ALA A 151 6.34 10.98 -6.16
CA ALA A 151 6.54 10.77 -7.58
C ALA A 151 5.81 11.86 -8.38
N LEU A 152 6.57 12.77 -9.00
CA LEU A 152 6.03 13.80 -9.88
C LEU A 152 5.94 13.27 -11.32
N ARG A 153 4.75 13.37 -11.93
CA ARG A 153 4.56 13.10 -13.35
C ARG A 153 4.32 14.41 -14.09
N LYS A 154 5.27 14.82 -14.93
CA LYS A 154 5.04 15.93 -15.87
C LYS A 154 4.07 15.45 -16.95
N ARG A 155 2.90 16.09 -17.05
CA ARG A 155 2.00 15.87 -18.19
C ARG A 155 2.73 16.34 -19.45
N ARG A 156 2.86 15.44 -20.43
CA ARG A 156 3.29 15.82 -21.78
C ARG A 156 2.14 16.47 -22.51
#